data_AF-A0A947XTH2-F1
#
_entry.id   AF-A0A947XTH2-F1
#
_cell.length_a   1.000
_cell.length_b   1.000
_cell.length_c   1.000
_cell.angle_alpha   90.00
_cell.angle_beta   90.00
_cell.angle_gamma   90.00
#
_symmetry.space_group_name_H-M   'P 1'
#
loop_
_entity.id
_entity.type
_entity.pdbx_description
1 polymer ?
#
loop_
_entity_poly.entity_id
_entity_poly.type
_entity_poly.pdbx_seq_one_letter_code
_entity_poly.pdbx_strand_id
1 'polypeptide(L)'
;YGTAMLAPMLIIMSFAYGLAIYLMVLAAAYAWTGRTLGDAVMMRLKGLLVVFVAAVLYFVVVHHLTNLYFAKFHGVEAFILRDGGIFTTLFWVGQIVIGCVAPLVILLSGLGKQRTWIMVACGLVIAGGMAQMYVTIIGAQAYPLDMFPGLMEKSSFYDGVVHGYTPSLPELFLGLGGVAIALLVTTFAIKVLRLLPASLDDATVAKLEH
;
A
#
# COMPACT_ATOMS: atom_id res chain seq x y z
N TYR A 1 -18.20 -0.57 -7.68
CA TYR A 1 -17.58 -1.30 -6.54
C TYR A 1 -18.04 -2.76 -6.36
N GLY A 2 -19.03 -3.30 -7.07
CA GLY A 2 -19.41 -4.72 -6.97
C GLY A 2 -18.60 -5.67 -7.87
N THR A 3 -17.27 -5.64 -7.81
CA THR A 3 -16.42 -6.53 -8.63
C THR A 3 -15.77 -7.61 -7.76
N ALA A 4 -15.79 -8.87 -8.21
CA ALA A 4 -15.15 -10.00 -7.51
C ALA A 4 -13.64 -9.82 -7.30
N MET A 5 -13.01 -8.90 -8.04
CA MET A 5 -11.58 -8.62 -8.00
C MET A 5 -11.12 -7.79 -6.79
N LEU A 6 -12.02 -7.08 -6.08
CA LEU A 6 -11.60 -6.22 -4.96
C LEU A 6 -11.04 -7.00 -3.78
N ALA A 7 -11.67 -8.13 -3.42
CA ALA A 7 -11.23 -8.97 -2.31
C ALA A 7 -9.80 -9.51 -2.48
N PRO A 8 -9.45 -10.20 -3.58
CA PRO A 8 -8.08 -10.66 -3.80
C PRO A 8 -7.09 -9.50 -3.93
N MET A 9 -7.51 -8.38 -4.52
CA MET A 9 -6.67 -7.19 -4.64
C MET A 9 -6.32 -6.59 -3.26
N LEU A 10 -7.27 -6.51 -2.33
CA LEU A 10 -7.02 -6.01 -0.97
C LEU A 10 -6.11 -6.96 -0.17
N ILE A 11 -6.24 -8.27 -0.37
CA ILE A 11 -5.37 -9.26 0.28
C ILE A 11 -3.92 -9.08 -0.18
N ILE A 12 -3.69 -9.00 -1.49
CA ILE A 12 -2.31 -8.87 -2.01
C ILE A 12 -1.68 -7.52 -1.64
N MET A 13 -2.47 -6.45 -1.62
CA MET A 13 -2.06 -5.15 -1.10
C MET A 13 -1.64 -5.23 0.37
N SER A 14 -2.44 -5.89 1.20
CA SER A 14 -2.14 -6.05 2.62
C SER A 14 -0.83 -6.81 2.84
N PHE A 15 -0.54 -7.81 2.02
CA PHE A 15 0.76 -8.50 2.05
C PHE A 15 1.91 -7.59 1.62
N ALA A 16 1.74 -6.78 0.56
CA ALA A 16 2.77 -5.84 0.11
C ALA A 16 3.09 -4.80 1.19
N TYR A 17 2.07 -4.15 1.76
CA TYR A 17 2.24 -3.11 2.79
C TYR A 17 2.75 -3.71 4.09
N GLY A 18 2.20 -4.85 4.50
CA GLY A 18 2.62 -5.57 5.70
C GLY A 18 4.08 -5.99 5.62
N LEU A 19 4.53 -6.52 4.47
CA LEU A 19 5.92 -6.91 4.27
C LEU A 19 6.86 -5.69 4.24
N ALA A 20 6.44 -4.57 3.65
CA ALA A 20 7.21 -3.33 3.66
C ALA A 20 7.42 -2.79 5.08
N ILE A 21 6.35 -2.72 5.88
CA ILE A 21 6.42 -2.31 7.30
C ILE A 21 7.26 -3.31 8.09
N TYR A 22 7.05 -4.61 7.89
CA TYR A 22 7.82 -5.66 8.56
C TYR A 22 9.32 -5.53 8.30
N LEU A 23 9.72 -5.35 7.03
CA LEU A 23 11.12 -5.13 6.66
C LEU A 23 11.72 -3.93 7.39
N MET A 24 10.97 -2.82 7.47
CA MET A 24 11.45 -1.62 8.16
C MET A 24 11.60 -1.83 9.67
N VAL A 25 10.60 -2.45 10.30
CA VAL A 25 10.61 -2.75 11.74
C VAL A 25 11.69 -3.77 12.08
N LEU A 26 11.88 -4.81 11.25
CA LEU A 26 12.93 -5.82 11.43
C LEU A 26 14.32 -5.17 11.38
N ALA A 27 14.58 -4.35 10.35
CA ALA A 27 15.85 -3.66 10.21
C ALA A 27 16.12 -2.72 11.40
N ALA A 28 15.12 -1.96 11.84
CA ALA A 28 15.22 -1.08 13.01
C ALA A 28 15.47 -1.87 14.31
N ALA A 29 14.74 -2.96 14.54
CA ALA A 29 14.88 -3.77 15.75
C ALA A 29 16.27 -4.41 15.88
N TYR A 30 16.82 -4.93 14.78
CA TYR A 30 18.18 -5.51 14.78
C TYR A 30 19.25 -4.43 14.94
N ALA A 31 19.08 -3.26 14.30
CA ALA A 31 19.98 -2.12 14.47
C ALA A 31 19.98 -1.60 15.93
N TRP A 32 18.82 -1.41 16.55
CA TRP A 32 18.71 -0.91 17.93
C TRP A 32 19.19 -1.88 18.99
N THR A 33 19.18 -3.19 18.70
CA THR A 33 19.67 -4.23 19.63
C THR A 33 21.10 -4.65 19.35
N GLY A 34 21.76 -4.07 18.35
CA GLY A 34 23.13 -4.43 17.94
C GLY A 34 23.25 -5.84 17.38
N ARG A 35 22.14 -6.47 16.95
CA ARG A 35 22.13 -7.82 16.40
C ARG A 35 22.46 -7.80 14.91
N THR A 36 23.21 -8.80 14.47
CA THR A 36 23.51 -8.98 13.05
C THR A 36 22.28 -9.52 12.31
N LEU A 37 21.90 -8.79 11.25
CA LEU A 37 20.92 -9.25 10.27
C LEU A 37 21.68 -9.65 9.02
N GLY A 38 21.56 -10.90 8.57
CA GLY A 38 22.22 -11.42 7.38
C GLY A 38 21.63 -10.89 6.08
N ASP A 39 22.44 -10.87 5.02
CA ASP A 39 22.00 -10.43 3.70
C ASP A 39 21.07 -11.47 3.05
N ALA A 40 21.20 -12.76 3.37
CA ALA A 40 20.37 -13.81 2.81
C ALA A 40 18.89 -13.61 3.13
N VAL A 41 18.56 -13.34 4.40
CA VAL A 41 17.17 -13.09 4.84
C VAL A 41 16.62 -11.83 4.18
N MET A 42 17.40 -10.74 4.15
CA MET A 42 16.98 -9.50 3.52
C MET A 42 16.70 -9.68 2.03
N MET A 43 17.55 -10.42 1.31
CA MET A 43 17.39 -10.66 -0.12
C MET A 43 16.19 -11.56 -0.44
N ARG A 44 15.86 -12.53 0.42
CA ARG A 44 14.64 -13.35 0.31
C ARG A 44 13.38 -12.52 0.51
N LEU A 45 13.33 -11.73 1.59
CA LEU A 45 12.21 -10.84 1.87
C LEU A 45 12.05 -9.76 0.79
N LYS A 46 13.17 -9.26 0.26
CA LYS A 46 13.17 -8.37 -0.92
C LYS A 46 12.53 -9.03 -2.13
N GLY A 47 12.91 -10.27 -2.43
CA GLY A 47 12.33 -11.04 -3.54
C GLY A 47 10.82 -11.21 -3.38
N LEU A 48 10.36 -11.51 -2.16
CA LEU A 48 8.94 -11.60 -1.86
C LEU A 48 8.21 -10.26 -2.01
N LEU A 49 8.83 -9.16 -1.59
CA LEU A 49 8.28 -7.81 -1.77
C LEU A 49 8.11 -7.45 -3.25
N VAL A 50 9.11 -7.79 -4.09
CA VAL A 50 9.00 -7.62 -5.55
C VAL A 50 7.79 -8.37 -6.10
N VAL A 51 7.60 -9.63 -5.71
CA VAL A 51 6.46 -10.44 -6.17
C VAL A 51 5.14 -9.82 -5.74
N PHE A 52 5.01 -9.39 -4.49
CA PHE A 52 3.77 -8.77 -3.99
C PHE A 52 3.47 -7.43 -4.68
N VAL A 53 4.47 -6.56 -4.84
CA VAL A 53 4.27 -5.27 -5.53
C VAL A 53 3.91 -5.48 -7.01
N ALA A 54 4.57 -6.42 -7.68
CA ALA A 54 4.23 -6.78 -9.07
C ALA A 54 2.81 -7.35 -9.17
N ALA A 55 2.40 -8.19 -8.22
CA ALA A 55 1.05 -8.73 -8.17
C ALA A 55 0.01 -7.64 -7.90
N VAL A 56 0.27 -6.69 -7.00
CA VAL A 56 -0.60 -5.51 -6.79
C VAL A 56 -0.78 -4.74 -8.10
N LEU A 57 0.31 -4.41 -8.79
CA LEU A 57 0.23 -3.70 -10.07
C LEU A 57 -0.57 -4.47 -11.12
N TYR A 58 -0.35 -5.78 -11.23
CA TYR A 58 -1.13 -6.66 -12.10
C TYR A 58 -2.63 -6.61 -11.79
N PHE A 59 -3.02 -6.80 -10.52
CA PHE A 59 -4.43 -6.80 -10.12
C PHE A 59 -5.08 -5.44 -10.34
N VAL A 60 -4.36 -4.34 -10.12
CA VAL A 60 -4.83 -2.98 -10.41
C VAL A 60 -5.11 -2.82 -11.91
N VAL A 61 -4.18 -3.24 -12.77
CA VAL A 61 -4.38 -3.18 -14.23
C VAL A 61 -5.58 -4.01 -14.65
N VAL A 62 -5.69 -5.26 -14.18
CA VAL A 62 -6.82 -6.13 -14.52
C VAL A 62 -8.14 -5.55 -14.00
N HIS A 63 -8.16 -4.95 -12.81
CA HIS A 63 -9.35 -4.32 -12.25
C HIS A 63 -9.86 -3.19 -13.15
N HIS A 64 -8.98 -2.24 -13.50
CA HIS A 64 -9.36 -1.10 -14.34
C HIS A 64 -9.72 -1.54 -15.77
N LEU A 65 -9.01 -2.51 -16.34
CA LEU A 65 -9.35 -3.04 -17.67
C LEU A 65 -10.72 -3.73 -17.68
N THR A 66 -11.01 -4.50 -16.63
CA THR A 66 -12.32 -5.16 -16.48
C THR A 66 -13.43 -4.13 -16.33
N ASN A 67 -13.21 -3.06 -15.57
CA ASN A 67 -14.21 -2.01 -15.41
C ASN A 67 -14.41 -1.19 -16.70
N LEU A 68 -13.34 -0.91 -17.45
CA LEU A 68 -13.41 -0.26 -18.76
C LEU A 68 -14.16 -1.10 -19.80
N TYR A 69 -14.22 -2.43 -19.64
CA TYR A 69 -15.03 -3.28 -20.51
C TYR A 69 -16.55 -3.09 -20.28
N PHE A 70 -16.97 -2.82 -19.04
CA PHE A 70 -18.39 -2.65 -18.71
C PHE A 70 -18.81 -1.18 -18.76
N ALA A 71 -19.72 -0.83 -19.68
CA ALA A 71 -20.23 0.54 -19.86
C ALA A 71 -20.78 1.18 -18.57
N LYS A 72 -21.32 0.38 -17.64
CA LYS A 72 -21.80 0.83 -16.33
C LYS A 72 -20.72 1.52 -15.49
N PHE A 73 -19.45 1.14 -15.64
CA PHE A 73 -18.35 1.67 -14.82
C PHE A 73 -17.54 2.76 -15.52
N HIS A 74 -17.86 3.11 -16.78
CA HIS A 74 -17.11 4.11 -17.54
C HIS A 74 -17.02 5.47 -16.85
N GLY A 75 -18.08 5.91 -16.17
CA GLY A 75 -18.06 7.18 -15.43
C GLY A 75 -17.09 7.17 -14.26
N VAL A 76 -17.09 6.10 -13.46
CA VAL A 76 -16.15 5.93 -12.32
C VAL A 76 -14.72 5.79 -12.82
N GLU A 77 -14.50 5.03 -13.90
CA GLU A 77 -13.18 4.88 -14.50
C GLU A 77 -12.65 6.19 -15.08
N ALA A 78 -13.50 6.98 -15.77
CA ALA A 78 -13.11 8.30 -16.25
C ALA A 78 -12.74 9.24 -15.10
N PHE A 79 -13.49 9.19 -13.99
CA PHE A 79 -13.17 9.95 -12.78
C PHE A 79 -11.80 9.56 -12.20
N ILE A 80 -11.54 8.28 -11.98
CA ILE A 80 -10.25 7.86 -11.39
C ILE A 80 -9.09 8.12 -12.36
N LEU A 81 -9.24 7.77 -13.65
CA LEU A 81 -8.13 7.74 -14.59
C LEU A 81 -7.85 9.09 -15.28
N ARG A 82 -8.83 10.00 -15.37
CA ARG A 82 -8.72 11.22 -16.18
C ARG A 82 -9.24 12.50 -15.52
N ASP A 83 -10.48 12.49 -15.03
CA ASP A 83 -11.25 13.71 -14.74
C ASP A 83 -11.39 14.03 -13.23
N GLY A 84 -10.87 13.18 -12.35
CA GLY A 84 -11.04 13.29 -10.89
C GLY A 84 -10.06 14.21 -10.19
N GLY A 85 -9.25 14.97 -10.92
CA GLY A 85 -8.31 15.96 -10.36
C GLY A 85 -7.29 15.33 -9.41
N ILE A 86 -7.38 15.64 -8.10
CA ILE A 86 -6.45 15.09 -7.10
C ILE A 86 -6.49 13.56 -7.03
N PHE A 87 -7.65 12.94 -7.24
CA PHE A 87 -7.78 11.47 -7.22
C PHE A 87 -7.02 10.84 -8.38
N THR A 88 -7.06 11.45 -9.57
CA THR A 88 -6.30 11.03 -10.74
C THR A 88 -4.79 11.17 -10.52
N THR A 89 -4.36 12.28 -9.92
CA THR A 89 -2.94 12.48 -9.58
C THR A 89 -2.47 11.47 -8.52
N LEU A 90 -3.26 11.21 -7.48
CA LEU A 90 -2.94 10.23 -6.44
C LEU A 90 -2.91 8.80 -7.00
N PHE A 91 -3.79 8.47 -7.94
CA PHE A 91 -3.76 7.19 -8.64
C PHE A 91 -2.48 7.03 -9.48
N TRP A 92 -2.24 7.93 -10.44
CA TRP A 92 -1.11 7.78 -11.36
C TRP A 92 0.24 8.00 -10.67
N VAL A 93 0.40 9.10 -9.93
CA VAL A 93 1.69 9.45 -9.33
C VAL A 93 1.88 8.73 -8.01
N GLY A 94 0.89 8.77 -7.11
CA GLY A 94 1.00 8.18 -5.78
C GLY A 94 1.02 6.65 -5.81
N GLN A 95 -0.01 6.03 -6.36
CA GLN A 95 -0.14 4.58 -6.35
C GLN A 95 0.72 3.92 -7.43
N ILE A 96 0.57 4.30 -8.71
CA ILE A 96 1.24 3.59 -9.81
C ILE A 96 2.74 3.90 -9.82
N VAL A 97 3.14 5.17 -9.89
CA VAL A 97 4.56 5.54 -9.99
C VAL A 97 5.28 5.32 -8.66
N ILE A 98 4.83 5.96 -7.58
CA ILE A 98 5.52 5.93 -6.27
C ILE A 98 5.31 4.58 -5.58
N GLY A 99 4.10 4.02 -5.58
CA GLY A 99 3.78 2.78 -4.87
C GLY A 99 4.22 1.49 -5.56
N CYS A 100 4.28 1.48 -6.89
CA CYS A 100 4.53 0.25 -7.65
C CYS A 100 5.79 0.32 -8.52
N VAL A 101 5.81 1.23 -9.51
CA VAL A 101 6.87 1.25 -10.54
C VAL A 101 8.23 1.61 -9.96
N ALA A 102 8.34 2.70 -9.21
CA ALA A 102 9.62 3.14 -8.64
C ALA A 102 10.21 2.10 -7.67
N PRO A 103 9.45 1.52 -6.72
CA PRO A 103 9.93 0.42 -5.88
C PRO A 103 10.39 -0.78 -6.69
N LEU A 104 9.64 -1.21 -7.71
CA LEU A 104 10.04 -2.34 -8.55
C LEU A 104 11.36 -2.09 -9.27
N VAL A 105 11.53 -0.90 -9.86
CA VAL A 105 12.78 -0.51 -10.52
C VAL A 105 13.95 -0.52 -9.53
N ILE A 106 13.76 0.03 -8.33
CA ILE A 106 14.80 0.02 -7.29
C ILE A 106 15.18 -1.41 -6.90
N LEU A 107 14.18 -2.25 -6.60
CA LEU A 107 14.38 -3.61 -6.07
C LEU A 107 14.95 -4.60 -7.09
N LEU A 108 14.60 -4.43 -8.37
CA LEU A 108 15.06 -5.26 -9.49
C LEU A 108 16.38 -4.80 -10.10
N SER A 109 16.77 -3.54 -9.90
CA SER A 109 18.06 -3.02 -10.37
C SER A 109 19.21 -3.37 -9.41
N GLY A 110 20.43 -2.98 -9.80
CA GLY A 110 21.62 -3.10 -8.93
C GLY A 110 21.49 -2.37 -7.59
N LEU A 111 20.60 -1.38 -7.49
CA LEU A 111 20.31 -0.65 -6.25
C LEU A 111 19.72 -1.58 -5.18
N GLY A 112 18.88 -2.53 -5.58
CA GLY A 112 18.25 -3.52 -4.71
C GLY A 112 19.21 -4.57 -4.13
N LYS A 113 20.53 -4.39 -4.26
CA LYS A 113 21.55 -5.13 -3.50
C LYS A 113 21.94 -4.41 -2.21
N GLN A 114 21.69 -3.10 -2.12
CA GLN A 114 22.03 -2.30 -0.95
C GLN A 114 20.83 -2.17 -0.01
N ARG A 115 21.06 -2.38 1.30
CA ARG A 115 19.99 -2.34 2.32
C ARG A 115 19.26 -1.01 2.38
N THR A 116 19.98 0.11 2.22
CA THR A 116 19.38 1.45 2.25
C THR A 116 18.32 1.61 1.15
N TRP A 117 18.59 1.12 -0.05
CA TRP A 117 17.64 1.22 -1.17
C TRP A 117 16.43 0.28 -1.00
N ILE A 118 16.61 -0.86 -0.36
CA ILE A 118 15.48 -1.72 0.04
C ILE A 118 14.56 -0.97 1.01
N MET A 119 15.13 -0.26 1.99
CA MET A 119 14.36 0.53 2.96
C MET A 119 13.64 1.72 2.30
N VAL A 120 14.29 2.40 1.36
CA VAL A 120 13.65 3.45 0.54
C VAL A 120 12.48 2.87 -0.24
N ALA A 121 12.65 1.71 -0.89
CA ALA A 121 11.58 1.04 -1.61
C ALA A 121 10.41 0.67 -0.70
N CYS A 122 10.66 0.18 0.53
CA CYS A 122 9.60 -0.07 1.51
C CYS A 122 8.82 1.21 1.86
N GLY A 123 9.52 2.33 2.10
CA GLY A 123 8.88 3.61 2.36
C GLY A 123 7.99 4.09 1.21
N LEU A 124 8.46 3.93 -0.03
CA LEU A 124 7.69 4.26 -1.24
C LEU A 124 6.45 3.36 -1.40
N VAL A 125 6.57 2.06 -1.13
CA VAL A 125 5.42 1.12 -1.13
C VAL A 125 4.37 1.53 -0.10
N ILE A 126 4.79 1.93 1.11
CA ILE A 126 3.87 2.40 2.16
C ILE A 126 3.19 3.71 1.72
N ALA A 127 3.95 4.67 1.19
CA ALA A 127 3.42 5.95 0.73
C ALA A 127 2.40 5.77 -0.42
N GLY A 128 2.72 4.91 -1.39
CA GLY A 128 1.79 4.58 -2.47
C GLY A 128 0.57 3.79 -1.99
N GLY A 129 0.72 2.94 -0.98
CA GLY A 129 -0.40 2.27 -0.32
C GLY A 129 -1.36 3.24 0.36
N MET A 130 -0.85 4.27 1.02
CA MET A 130 -1.67 5.35 1.58
C MET A 130 -2.44 6.11 0.48
N ALA A 131 -1.78 6.42 -0.64
CA ALA A 131 -2.44 7.04 -1.79
C ALA A 131 -3.55 6.14 -2.36
N GLN A 132 -3.30 4.83 -2.47
CA GLN A 132 -4.27 3.86 -2.93
C GLN A 132 -5.49 3.74 -2.00
N MET A 133 -5.27 3.69 -0.69
CA MET A 133 -6.37 3.68 0.29
C MET A 133 -7.19 4.97 0.21
N TYR A 134 -6.54 6.12 0.01
CA TYR A 134 -7.24 7.39 -0.19
C TYR A 134 -8.12 7.37 -1.45
N VAL A 135 -7.59 6.94 -2.60
CA VAL A 135 -8.35 6.84 -3.85
C VAL A 135 -9.49 5.83 -3.71
N THR A 136 -9.26 4.70 -3.03
CA THR A 136 -10.26 3.63 -2.90
C THR A 136 -11.37 4.00 -1.92
N ILE A 137 -11.06 4.63 -0.78
CA ILE A 137 -12.05 4.93 0.26
C ILE A 137 -12.70 6.28 -0.03
N ILE A 138 -11.90 7.35 -0.14
CA ILE A 138 -12.40 8.71 -0.32
C ILE A 138 -12.88 8.93 -1.75
N GLY A 139 -12.15 8.42 -2.75
CA GLY A 139 -12.58 8.52 -4.15
C GLY A 139 -13.88 7.78 -4.42
N ALA A 140 -14.15 6.66 -3.73
CA ALA A 140 -15.42 5.95 -3.82
C ALA A 140 -16.61 6.72 -3.26
N GLN A 141 -16.37 7.53 -2.22
CA GLN A 141 -17.39 8.37 -1.59
C GLN A 141 -17.60 9.69 -2.35
N ALA A 142 -16.56 10.20 -3.01
CA ALA A 142 -16.61 11.45 -3.75
C ALA A 142 -17.35 11.34 -5.10
N TYR A 143 -17.42 10.13 -5.68
CA TYR A 143 -18.13 9.92 -6.93
C TYR A 143 -19.66 9.86 -6.71
N PRO A 144 -20.48 10.65 -7.45
CA PRO A 144 -21.92 10.69 -7.26
C PRO A 144 -22.57 9.33 -7.53
N LEU A 145 -23.33 8.82 -6.55
CA LEU A 145 -24.13 7.61 -6.72
C LEU A 145 -25.45 7.98 -7.41
N ASP A 146 -25.74 7.32 -8.53
CA ASP A 146 -27.07 7.36 -9.12
C ASP A 146 -28.01 6.48 -8.27
N MET A 147 -28.68 7.09 -7.31
CA MET A 147 -29.54 6.40 -6.34
C MET A 147 -30.85 5.91 -6.97
N PHE A 148 -31.32 6.53 -8.05
CA PHE A 148 -32.59 6.21 -8.72
C PHE A 148 -32.42 6.16 -10.25
N PRO A 149 -31.93 5.04 -10.79
CA PRO A 149 -31.69 4.89 -12.22
C PRO A 149 -32.98 5.11 -13.03
N GLY A 150 -33.04 6.18 -13.83
CA GLY A 150 -34.18 6.51 -14.69
C GLY A 150 -35.23 7.47 -14.09
N LEU A 151 -35.03 7.98 -12.88
CA LEU A 151 -35.87 9.03 -12.27
C LEU A 151 -35.02 10.27 -12.00
N MET A 152 -35.41 11.43 -12.55
CA MET A 152 -34.78 12.71 -12.19
C MET A 152 -35.38 13.23 -10.88
N GLU A 153 -34.84 12.75 -9.76
CA GLU A 153 -34.98 13.44 -8.48
C GLU A 153 -34.08 14.68 -8.53
N LYS A 154 -34.67 15.88 -8.33
CA LYS A 154 -33.95 17.14 -8.21
C LYS A 154 -34.08 17.63 -6.77
N SER A 155 -33.03 17.49 -5.99
CA SER A 155 -32.86 18.12 -4.68
C SER A 155 -32.24 19.51 -4.85
N SER A 156 -32.68 20.47 -4.03
CA SER A 156 -32.05 21.79 -3.92
C SER A 156 -30.71 21.77 -3.16
N PHE A 157 -30.31 20.62 -2.64
CA PHE A 157 -29.07 20.40 -1.89
C PHE A 157 -28.22 19.32 -2.58
N TYR A 158 -27.05 19.73 -3.11
CA TYR A 158 -25.90 18.88 -3.44
C TYR A 158 -26.11 17.70 -4.42
N ASP A 159 -27.03 17.80 -5.38
CA ASP A 159 -27.14 16.77 -6.43
C ASP A 159 -25.94 16.77 -7.38
N GLY A 160 -25.25 15.63 -7.47
CA GLY A 160 -24.24 15.37 -8.50
C GLY A 160 -22.87 16.05 -8.31
N VAL A 161 -22.61 16.70 -7.18
CA VAL A 161 -21.36 17.43 -6.94
C VAL A 161 -20.29 16.52 -6.33
N VAL A 162 -19.08 16.53 -6.90
CA VAL A 162 -17.91 15.87 -6.32
C VAL A 162 -17.56 16.58 -5.00
N HIS A 163 -17.76 15.90 -3.87
CA HIS A 163 -17.42 16.45 -2.57
C HIS A 163 -15.90 16.45 -2.35
N GLY A 164 -15.33 17.62 -2.09
CA GLY A 164 -13.94 17.75 -1.70
C GLY A 164 -13.72 17.26 -0.26
N TYR A 165 -12.70 16.44 -0.04
CA TYR A 165 -12.22 16.06 1.28
C TYR A 165 -10.87 16.73 1.55
N THR A 166 -10.78 17.45 2.67
CA THR A 166 -9.52 17.99 3.18
C THR A 166 -9.36 17.52 4.62
N PRO A 167 -8.35 16.68 4.93
CA PRO A 167 -8.19 16.15 6.27
C PRO A 167 -7.89 17.27 7.26
N SER A 168 -8.60 17.26 8.37
CA SER A 168 -8.41 18.17 9.49
C SER A 168 -7.20 17.75 10.35
N LEU A 169 -6.67 18.68 11.14
CA LEU A 169 -5.56 18.40 12.07
C LEU A 169 -5.87 17.24 13.03
N PRO A 170 -7.07 17.14 13.65
CA PRO A 170 -7.41 15.99 14.50
C PRO A 170 -7.41 14.65 13.75
N GLU A 171 -7.89 14.61 12.50
CA GLU A 171 -7.88 13.38 11.70
C GLU A 171 -6.44 12.94 11.39
N LEU A 172 -5.54 13.89 11.10
CA LEU A 172 -4.14 13.59 10.90
C LEU A 172 -3.49 13.01 12.17
N PHE A 173 -3.73 13.63 13.33
CA PHE A 173 -3.21 13.12 14.60
C PHE A 173 -3.81 11.77 14.98
N LEU A 174 -5.07 11.51 14.63
CA LEU A 174 -5.69 10.21 14.83
C LEU A 174 -5.00 9.11 14.01
N GLY A 175 -4.72 9.38 12.72
CA GLY A 175 -3.99 8.46 11.85
C GLY A 175 -2.57 8.19 12.37
N LEU A 176 -1.82 9.24 12.73
CA LEU A 176 -0.48 9.11 13.30
C LEU A 176 -0.48 8.39 14.65
N GLY A 177 -1.48 8.66 15.50
CA GLY A 177 -1.65 8.03 16.80
C GLY A 177 -1.86 6.53 16.69
N GLY A 178 -2.65 6.06 15.72
CA GLY A 178 -2.83 4.64 15.44
C GLY A 178 -1.52 3.94 15.08
N VAL A 179 -0.72 4.56 14.20
CA VAL A 179 0.61 4.03 13.82
C VAL A 179 1.55 4.00 15.03
N ALA A 180 1.57 5.07 15.84
CA ALA A 180 2.41 5.15 17.02
C ALA A 180 2.08 4.07 18.06
N ILE A 181 0.79 3.84 18.33
CA ILE A 181 0.33 2.80 19.26
C ILE A 181 0.73 1.41 18.74
N ALA A 182 0.52 1.13 17.44
CA ALA A 182 0.89 -0.15 16.84
C ALA A 182 2.40 -0.44 16.97
N LEU A 183 3.25 0.57 16.72
CA LEU A 183 4.69 0.45 16.88
C LEU A 183 5.11 0.29 18.34
N LEU A 184 4.45 0.97 19.28
CA LEU A 184 4.73 0.86 20.71
C LEU A 184 4.40 -0.55 21.21
N VAL A 185 3.22 -1.07 20.88
CA VAL A 185 2.80 -2.43 21.23
C VAL A 185 3.75 -3.46 20.63
N THR A 186 4.14 -3.29 19.36
CA THR A 186 5.08 -4.18 18.68
C THR A 186 6.44 -4.19 19.37
N THR A 187 6.98 -3.01 19.70
CA THR A 187 8.27 -2.88 20.39
C THR A 187 8.22 -3.49 21.79
N PHE A 188 7.14 -3.26 22.52
CA PHE A 188 6.92 -3.85 23.84
C PHE A 188 6.85 -5.38 23.77
N ALA A 189 6.08 -5.94 22.84
CA ALA A 189 5.96 -7.38 22.64
C ALA A 189 7.31 -8.02 22.28
N ILE A 190 8.06 -7.43 21.36
CA ILE A 190 9.41 -7.91 20.99
C ILE A 190 10.33 -7.95 22.21
N LYS A 191 10.31 -6.90 23.04
CA LYS A 191 11.16 -6.79 24.23
C LYS A 191 10.80 -7.78 25.33
N VAL A 192 9.50 -7.96 25.59
CA VAL A 192 8.99 -8.78 26.72
C VAL A 192 8.97 -10.25 26.38
N LEU A 193 8.49 -10.61 25.18
CA LEU A 193 8.28 -12.01 24.77
C LEU A 193 9.47 -12.62 24.02
N ARG A 194 10.54 -11.84 23.76
CA ARG A 194 11.74 -12.29 23.03
C ARG A 194 11.42 -12.93 21.68
N LEU A 195 10.50 -12.32 20.93
CA LEU A 195 9.98 -12.86 19.67
C LEU A 195 11.04 -12.95 18.55
N LEU A 196 12.07 -12.10 18.60
CA LEU A 196 13.12 -12.07 17.58
C LEU A 196 14.26 -13.03 17.91
N PRO A 197 14.73 -13.84 16.93
CA PRO A 197 15.91 -14.69 17.09
C PRO A 197 17.13 -13.92 17.60
N ALA A 198 18.00 -14.61 18.33
CA ALA A 198 19.22 -14.01 18.86
C ALA A 198 20.18 -13.55 17.75
N SER A 199 20.21 -14.28 16.63
CA SER A 199 20.96 -13.94 15.43
C SER A 199 20.21 -14.38 14.18
N LEU A 200 20.32 -13.58 13.12
CA LEU A 200 19.87 -13.91 11.76
C LEU A 200 21.04 -13.75 10.77
N ASP A 201 22.27 -13.96 11.23
CA ASP A 201 23.45 -13.96 10.37
C ASP A 201 23.41 -15.10 9.35
N ASP A 202 24.10 -14.91 8.22
CA ASP A 202 24.04 -15.84 7.10
C ASP A 202 24.54 -17.25 7.49
N ALA A 203 25.50 -17.36 8.40
CA ALA A 203 26.01 -18.67 8.85
C ALA A 203 24.99 -19.42 9.72
N THR A 204 24.25 -18.72 10.59
CA THR A 204 23.15 -19.33 11.36
C THR A 204 21.99 -19.73 10.46
N VAL A 205 21.64 -18.90 9.48
CA VAL A 205 20.55 -19.19 8.54
C VAL A 205 20.88 -20.38 7.65
N ALA A 206 22.11 -20.48 7.14
CA ALA A 206 22.55 -21.60 6.31
C ALA A 206 22.45 -22.96 7.03
N LYS A 207 22.63 -22.99 8.36
CA LYS A 207 22.48 -24.21 9.17
C LYS A 207 21.04 -24.68 9.33
N LEU A 208 20.05 -23.83 9.06
CA LEU A 208 18.62 -24.18 9.16
C LEU A 208 18.05 -24.74 7.84
N GLU A 209 18.81 -24.66 6.75
CA GLU A 209 18.40 -25.15 5.43
C GLU A 209 18.87 -26.57 5.12
N HIS A 210 19.62 -27.17 6.06
CA HIS A 210 20.16 -28.52 6.01
C HIS A 210 19.67 -29.32 7.23
#